data_AF-A0A914T665-F1
#
_entry.id   AF-A0A914T665-F1
#
_cell.length_a   1.000
_cell.length_b   1.000
_cell.length_c   1.000
_cell.angle_alpha   90.00
_cell.angle_beta   90.00
_cell.angle_gamma   90.00
#
_symmetry.space_group_name_H-M   'P 1'
#
loop_
_entity.id
_entity.type
_entity.pdbx_description
1 polymer ?
#
loop_
_entity_poly.entity_id
_entity_poly.type
_entity_poly.pdbx_seq_one_letter_code
_entity_poly.pdbx_strand_id
1 'polypeptide(L)'
;MEEKLVLGLISLPIISFGLCANILSICIFTHRVMRGSPINWYLAVLSCSDTIILFSAFFVLALPRLGEYLMVWWATSFRYIF
;
A
#
# COMPACT_ATOMS: atom_id res chain seq x y z
N MET A 1 16.94 16.94 4.51
CA MET A 1 16.72 15.85 3.54
C MET A 1 16.58 14.51 4.26
N GLU A 2 17.46 14.20 5.23
CA GLU A 2 17.43 12.95 5.99
C GLU A 2 16.11 12.69 6.74
N GLU A 3 15.50 13.68 7.37
CA GLU A 3 14.26 13.50 8.13
C GLU A 3 13.09 12.97 7.27
N LYS A 4 12.96 13.47 6.04
CA LYS A 4 11.93 13.03 5.07
C LYS A 4 12.19 11.59 4.61
N LEU A 5 13.45 11.21 4.49
CA LEU A 5 13.88 9.89 4.07
C LEU A 5 13.64 8.86 5.19
N VAL A 6 14.03 9.20 6.42
CA VAL A 6 13.78 8.41 7.64
C VAL A 6 12.27 8.20 7.86
N LEU A 7 11.46 9.27 7.76
CA LEU A 7 10.01 9.18 7.95
C LEU A 7 9.36 8.18 7.00
N GLY A 8 9.65 8.26 5.71
CA GLY A 8 9.03 7.30 4.81
C GLY A 8 9.70 5.91 4.87
N LEU A 9 10.98 5.79 5.25
CA LEU A 9 11.64 4.48 5.45
C LEU A 9 10.97 3.73 6.60
N ILE A 10 10.54 4.44 7.65
CA ILE A 10 9.76 3.90 8.77
C ILE A 10 8.29 3.67 8.35
N SER A 11 7.72 4.53 7.49
CA SER A 11 6.34 4.35 7.03
C SER A 11 6.14 3.08 6.18
N LEU A 12 7.15 2.68 5.40
CA LEU A 12 7.10 1.52 4.51
C LEU A 12 6.83 0.19 5.25
N PRO A 13 7.59 -0.19 6.29
CA PRO A 13 7.32 -1.42 7.04
C PRO A 13 5.97 -1.35 7.76
N ILE A 14 5.58 -0.18 8.28
CA ILE A 14 4.27 0.01 8.93
C ILE A 14 3.12 -0.25 7.94
N ILE A 15 3.20 0.33 6.74
CA ILE A 15 2.21 0.13 5.67
C ILE A 15 2.18 -1.33 5.23
N SER A 16 3.35 -1.97 5.08
CA SER A 16 3.43 -3.39 4.70
C SER A 16 2.82 -4.32 5.76
N PHE A 17 3.05 -4.04 7.04
CA PHE A 17 2.46 -4.78 8.15
C PHE A 17 0.94 -4.62 8.18
N GLY A 18 0.44 -3.38 8.00
CA GLY A 18 -0.99 -3.11 7.92
C GLY A 18 -1.67 -3.78 6.71
N LEU A 19 -0.99 -3.85 5.56
CA LEU A 19 -1.48 -4.58 4.39
C LEU A 19 -1.58 -6.09 4.68
N CYS A 20 -0.53 -6.70 5.22
CA CYS A 20 -0.53 -8.11 5.60
C CYS A 20 -1.63 -8.43 6.62
N ALA A 21 -1.78 -7.60 7.66
CA ALA A 21 -2.79 -7.79 8.70
C ALA A 21 -4.22 -7.70 8.13
N ASN A 22 -4.51 -6.70 7.30
CA ASN A 22 -5.83 -6.54 6.72
C ASN A 22 -6.16 -7.59 5.63
N ILE A 23 -5.18 -8.04 4.84
CA ILE A 23 -5.34 -9.17 3.92
C ILE A 23 -5.65 -10.45 4.70
N LEU A 24 -4.94 -10.69 5.81
CA LEU A 24 -5.19 -11.82 6.69
C LEU A 24 -6.61 -11.77 7.28
N SER A 25 -7.07 -10.59 7.73
CA SER A 25 -8.44 -10.37 8.20
C SER A 25 -9.48 -10.69 7.12
N ILE A 26 -9.29 -10.24 5.88
CA ILE A 26 -10.19 -10.58 4.75
C ILE A 26 -10.21 -12.09 4.51
N CYS A 27 -9.05 -12.75 4.57
CA CYS A 27 -8.91 -14.19 4.36
C CYS A 27 -9.64 -14.99 5.45
N ILE A 28 -9.50 -14.57 6.72
CA ILE A 28 -10.17 -15.18 7.88
C ILE A 28 -11.68 -14.97 7.80
N PHE A 29 -12.14 -13.73 7.53
CA PHE A 29 -13.58 -13.43 7.48
C PHE A 29 -14.29 -14.01 6.25
N THR A 30 -13.56 -14.26 5.15
CA THR A 30 -14.07 -14.93 3.94
C THR A 30 -14.24 -16.45 4.13
N HIS A 31 -13.67 -17.04 5.17
CA HIS A 31 -13.74 -18.48 5.42
C HIS A 31 -15.18 -18.97 5.58
N ARG A 32 -15.51 -20.13 4.97
CA ARG A 32 -16.87 -20.71 4.83
C ARG A 32 -17.67 -20.83 6.14
N VAL A 33 -16.99 -20.91 7.28
CA VAL A 33 -17.61 -21.06 8.62
C VAL A 33 -18.23 -19.75 9.14
N MET A 34 -17.82 -18.61 8.58
CA MET A 34 -18.05 -17.29 9.17
C MET A 34 -18.98 -16.38 8.32
N ARG A 35 -19.40 -16.84 7.13
CA ARG A 35 -20.35 -16.16 6.23
C ARG A 35 -21.79 -16.05 6.74
N GLY A 36 -22.12 -16.71 7.85
CA GLY A 36 -23.48 -16.75 8.39
C GLY A 36 -23.91 -15.50 9.15
N SER A 37 -22.99 -14.62 9.54
CA SER A 37 -23.29 -13.42 10.34
C SER A 37 -23.00 -12.12 9.57
N PRO A 38 -23.95 -11.15 9.53
CA PRO A 38 -23.77 -9.87 8.84
C PRO A 38 -22.61 -9.04 9.41
N ILE A 39 -22.27 -9.24 10.67
CA ILE A 39 -21.13 -8.60 11.35
C ILE A 39 -19.81 -8.98 10.68
N ASN A 40 -19.69 -10.23 10.22
CA ASN A 40 -18.47 -10.72 9.61
C ASN A 40 -18.28 -10.16 8.19
N TRP A 41 -19.37 -9.92 7.48
CA TRP A 41 -19.36 -9.19 6.21
C TRP A 41 -18.97 -7.73 6.40
N TYR A 42 -19.48 -7.07 7.45
CA TYR A 42 -19.07 -5.72 7.79
C TYR A 42 -17.57 -5.65 8.08
N LEU A 43 -17.04 -6.58 8.89
CA LEU A 43 -15.61 -6.64 9.20
C LEU A 43 -14.75 -6.96 7.96
N ALA A 44 -15.24 -7.78 7.03
CA ALA A 44 -14.55 -8.04 5.77
C ALA A 44 -14.48 -6.79 4.87
N VAL A 45 -15.58 -6.03 4.75
CA VAL A 45 -15.61 -4.76 4.01
C VAL A 45 -14.73 -3.70 4.68
N LEU A 46 -14.72 -3.66 6.01
CA LEU A 46 -13.86 -2.78 6.79
C LEU A 46 -12.38 -3.06 6.50
N SER A 47 -11.93 -4.31 6.66
CA SER A 47 -10.54 -4.68 6.32
C SER A 47 -10.20 -4.47 4.84
N CYS A 48 -11.16 -4.63 3.92
CA CYS A 48 -10.97 -4.29 2.51
C CYS A 48 -10.78 -2.77 2.31
N SER A 49 -11.48 -1.95 3.09
CA SER A 49 -11.31 -0.49 3.04
C SER A 49 -9.93 -0.09 3.58
N ASP A 50 -9.49 -0.72 4.68
CA ASP A 50 -8.16 -0.48 5.26
C ASP A 50 -7.03 -0.90 4.30
N THR A 51 -7.16 -2.02 3.57
CA THR A 51 -6.17 -2.38 2.54
C THR A 51 -6.11 -1.36 1.42
N ILE A 52 -7.26 -0.87 0.93
CA ILE A 52 -7.31 0.16 -0.13
C ILE A 52 -6.63 1.45 0.34
N ILE A 53 -6.92 1.88 1.57
CA ILE A 53 -6.30 3.09 2.15
C ILE A 53 -4.78 2.92 2.25
N LEU A 54 -4.30 1.81 2.81
CA LEU A 54 -2.87 1.54 2.94
C LEU A 54 -2.17 1.37 1.58
N PHE A 55 -2.84 0.77 0.61
CA PHE A 55 -2.35 0.65 -0.76
C PHE A 55 -2.25 2.02 -1.43
N SER A 56 -3.25 2.88 -1.24
CA SER A 56 -3.20 4.26 -1.76
C SER A 56 -2.09 5.09 -1.11
N ALA A 57 -1.92 4.97 0.21
CA ALA A 57 -0.86 5.64 0.96
C ALA A 57 0.54 5.15 0.52
N PHE A 58 0.66 3.85 0.22
CA PHE A 58 1.87 3.29 -0.38
C PHE A 58 2.18 3.98 -1.69
N PHE A 59 1.23 4.14 -2.62
CA PHE A 59 1.47 4.85 -3.87
C PHE A 59 1.85 6.31 -3.65
N VAL A 60 1.13 7.05 -2.80
CA VAL A 60 1.42 8.47 -2.55
C VAL A 60 2.84 8.69 -1.98
N LEU A 61 3.31 7.77 -1.14
CA LEU A 61 4.64 7.86 -0.52
C LEU A 61 5.74 7.22 -1.38
N ALA A 62 5.43 6.15 -2.11
CA ALA A 62 6.36 5.44 -2.96
C ALA A 62 6.52 6.11 -4.33
N LEU A 63 5.50 6.73 -4.93
CA LEU A 63 5.60 7.46 -6.21
C LEU A 63 6.72 8.51 -6.24
N PRO A 64 6.83 9.45 -5.27
CA PRO A 64 7.92 10.42 -5.27
C PRO A 64 9.30 9.74 -5.11
N ARG A 65 9.38 8.68 -4.28
CA ARG A 65 10.64 7.96 -4.02
C ARG A 65 11.06 7.04 -5.15
N LEU A 66 10.10 6.38 -5.80
CA LEU A 66 10.28 5.66 -7.04
C LEU A 66 10.70 6.67 -8.11
N GLY A 67 10.07 7.84 -8.22
CA GLY A 67 10.55 8.89 -9.13
C GLY A 67 12.01 9.30 -8.91
N GLU A 68 12.46 9.36 -7.64
CA GLU A 68 13.87 9.58 -7.29
C GLU A 68 14.77 8.37 -7.62
N TYR A 69 14.35 7.14 -7.31
CA TYR A 69 15.13 5.90 -7.51
C TYR A 69 15.15 5.37 -8.94
N LEU A 70 13.97 5.32 -9.58
CA LEU A 70 13.77 5.00 -11.00
C LEU A 70 14.27 6.12 -11.91
N MET A 71 14.85 7.19 -11.34
CA MET A 71 15.64 8.23 -11.98
C MET A 71 15.40 8.23 -13.47
N VAL A 72 14.49 9.09 -13.87
CA VAL A 72 14.28 9.55 -15.24
C VAL A 72 15.63 9.90 -15.88
N TRP A 73 16.37 8.87 -16.30
CA TRP A 73 17.43 8.85 -17.28
C TRP A 73 16.81 8.34 -18.58
N TRP A 74 15.83 7.44 -18.48
CA TRP A 74 15.11 6.94 -19.64
C TRP A 74 14.22 8.00 -20.32
N ALA A 75 13.49 8.83 -19.55
CA ALA A 75 12.71 9.91 -20.17
C ALA A 75 13.56 11.15 -20.54
N THR A 76 14.78 11.28 -20.01
CA THR A 76 15.74 12.29 -20.47
C THR A 76 16.48 11.83 -21.74
N SER A 77 16.71 10.53 -21.93
CA SER A 77 17.27 9.98 -23.18
C SER A 77 16.41 10.30 -24.40
N PHE A 78 15.08 10.24 -24.26
CA PHE A 78 14.17 10.55 -25.37
C PHE A 78 14.19 12.02 -25.80
N ARG A 79 14.62 12.93 -24.92
CA ARG A 79 14.65 14.38 -25.19
C ARG A 79 15.97 14.87 -25.82
N TYR A 80 16.98 14.00 -25.92
CA TYR A 80 18.26 14.30 -26.59
C TYR A 80 18.40 13.62 -27.97
N ILE A 81 17.43 12.80 -28.38
CA ILE A 81 17.43 12.06 -29.65
C ILE A 81 16.40 12.63 -30.64
N PHE A 82 15.58 13.61 -30.23
CA PHE A 82 14.63 14.31 -31.10
C PHE A 82 14.81 15.83 -31.02
#